data_AF-F6BAQ6-F1
#
_entry.id   AF-F6BAQ6-F1
#
_cell.length_a   1.000
_cell.length_b   1.000
_cell.length_c   1.000
_cell.angle_alpha   90.00
_cell.angle_beta   90.00
_cell.angle_gamma   90.00
#
_symmetry.space_group_name_H-M   'P 1'
#
loop_
_entity.id
_entity.type
_entity.pdbx_description
1 polymer ?
#
loop_
_entity_poly.entity_id
_entity_poly.type
_entity_poly.pdbx_seq_one_letter_code
_entity_poly.pdbx_strand_id
1 'polypeptide(L)' 'MIVWNLICPNCKRRVTLKLDVCPCMASQIPIPKCENCNTEMTFDINAKRGRRRK' A
#
# COMPACT_ATOMS: atom_id res chain seq x y z
N MET A 1 4.19 -13.17 -6.14
CA MET A 1 3.11 -12.44 -5.47
C MET A 1 3.61 -11.44 -4.42
N ILE A 2 3.34 -10.16 -4.65
CA ILE A 2 3.67 -9.03 -3.78
C ILE A 2 2.38 -8.52 -3.14
N VAL A 3 2.42 -8.20 -1.85
CA VAL A 3 1.30 -7.60 -1.14
C VAL A 3 1.73 -6.25 -0.58
N TRP A 4 1.06 -5.19 -1.02
CA TRP A 4 1.27 -3.84 -0.55
C TRP A 4 0.07 -3.34 0.22
N ASN A 5 0.31 -2.86 1.44
CA ASN A 5 -0.68 -2.11 2.19
C ASN A 5 -0.48 -0.64 1.88
N LEU A 6 -1.50 -0.04 1.28
CA LEU A 6 -1.53 1.35 0.89
C LEU A 6 -2.51 2.10 1.80
N ILE A 7 -2.20 3.36 2.11
CA ILE A 7 -3.04 4.26 2.87
C ILE A 7 -3.15 5.59 2.13
N CYS A 8 -4.36 6.12 2.04
CA CYS A 8 -4.56 7.48 1.54
C CYS A 8 -4.16 8.49 2.63
N PRO A 9 -3.25 9.43 2.38
CA PRO A 9 -2.86 10.43 3.37
C PRO A 9 -4.00 11.40 3.75
N ASN A 10 -4.96 11.62 2.84
CA ASN A 10 -6.03 12.58 3.02
C ASN A 10 -7.23 11.99 3.79
N CYS A 11 -7.80 10.88 3.31
CA CYS A 11 -8.97 10.24 3.93
C CYS A 11 -8.66 9.04 4.84
N LYS A 12 -7.36 8.68 5.00
CA LYS A 12 -6.90 7.54 5.82
C LYS A 12 -7.46 6.17 5.42
N ARG A 13 -8.11 6.05 4.25
CA ARG A 13 -8.56 4.77 3.71
C ARG A 13 -7.37 3.85 3.45
N ARG A 14 -7.51 2.59 3.83
CA ARG A 14 -6.50 1.55 3.63
C ARG A 14 -6.95 0.60 2.53
N VAL A 15 -6.04 0.27 1.63
CA VAL A 15 -6.27 -0.66 0.54
C VAL A 15 -5.10 -1.63 0.50
N THR A 16 -5.40 -2.92 0.35
CA THR A 16 -4.38 -3.94 0.16
C THR A 16 -4.32 -4.29 -1.32
N LEU A 17 -3.21 -3.93 -1.96
CA LEU A 17 -2.95 -4.25 -3.34
C LEU A 17 -2.19 -5.58 -3.40
N LYS A 18 -2.81 -6.59 -4.03
CA LYS A 18 -2.19 -7.88 -4.30
C LYS A 18 -1.80 -7.93 -5.77
N LEU A 19 -0.51 -8.02 -6.04
CA LEU A 19 0.01 -8.08 -7.41
C LEU A 19 0.69 -9.43 -7.61
N ASP A 20 0.29 -10.14 -8.66
CA ASP A 20 0.97 -11.37 -9.05
C ASP A 20 2.07 -11.10 -10.06
N VAL A 21 3.09 -10.39 -9.59
CA VAL A 21 4.27 -10.04 -10.38
C VAL A 21 5.54 -10.58 -9.72
N CYS A 22 6.58 -10.71 -10.52
CA CYS A 22 7.91 -11.03 -10.03
C CYS A 22 8.43 -9.86 -9.17
N PRO A 23 9.08 -10.12 -8.01
CA PRO A 23 9.66 -9.08 -7.15
C PRO A 23 10.59 -8.10 -7.86
N CYS A 24 11.28 -8.52 -8.93
CA CYS A 24 12.17 -7.64 -9.69
C CYS A 24 11.43 -6.52 -10.46
N MET A 25 10.15 -6.73 -10.80
CA MET A 25 9.32 -5.75 -11.49
C MET A 25 8.54 -4.85 -10.53
N ALA A 26 8.65 -5.07 -9.22
CA ALA A 26 7.93 -4.32 -8.20
C ALA A 26 8.12 -2.80 -8.35
N SER A 27 9.34 -2.34 -8.66
CA SER A 27 9.70 -0.93 -8.80
C SER A 27 9.05 -0.23 -10.01
N GLN A 28 8.55 -1.00 -10.98
CA GLN A 28 7.96 -0.48 -12.21
C GLN A 28 6.42 -0.36 -12.12
N ILE A 29 5.83 -0.85 -11.03
CA ILE A 29 4.38 -0.90 -10.89
C ILE A 29 3.88 0.40 -10.25
N PRO A 30 3.00 1.15 -10.93
CA PRO A 30 2.48 2.39 -10.40
C PRO A 30 1.58 2.13 -9.19
N ILE A 31 1.64 3.05 -8.22
CA ILE A 31 0.77 3.01 -7.04
C ILE A 31 -0.60 3.58 -7.44
N PRO A 32 -1.71 2.90 -7.14
CA PRO A 32 -3.04 3.40 -7.46
C PRO A 32 -3.37 4.68 -6.68
N LYS A 33 -4.20 5.53 -7.29
CA LYS A 33 -4.79 6.70 -6.65
C LYS A 33 -5.99 6.30 -5.80
N CYS A 34 -6.24 7.06 -4.74
CA CYS A 34 -7.43 6.86 -3.92
C CYS A 34 -8.69 7.32 -4.68
N GLU A 35 -9.67 6.44 -4.87
CA GLU A 35 -10.92 6.73 -5.59
C GLU A 35 -11.70 7.94 -5.05
N ASN A 36 -11.56 8.25 -3.76
CA ASN A 36 -12.33 9.32 -3.12
C ASN A 36 -11.61 10.68 -3.11
N CYS A 37 -10.29 10.68 -3.28
CA CYS A 37 -9.47 11.89 -3.14
C CYS A 37 -8.65 12.19 -4.39
N ASN A 38 -8.53 11.23 -5.32
CA ASN A 38 -7.61 11.24 -6.45
C ASN A 38 -6.13 11.50 -6.10
N THR A 39 -5.78 11.43 -4.82
CA THR A 39 -4.41 11.53 -4.33
C THR A 39 -3.70 10.19 -4.44
N GLU A 40 -2.41 10.23 -4.76
CA GLU A 40 -1.56 9.03 -4.72
C GLU A 40 -1.57 8.43 -3.32
N MET A 41 -1.81 7.12 -3.25
CA MET A 41 -1.74 6.40 -1.99
C MET A 41 -0.27 6.20 -1.60
N THR A 42 -0.01 6.07 -0.30
CA THR A 42 1.34 5.83 0.23
C THR A 42 1.41 4.49 0.94
N PHE A 43 2.60 3.93 1.11
CA PHE A 43 2.77 2.67 1.84
C PHE A 43 2.40 2.85 3.31
N ASP A 44 1.52 1.99 3.83
CA ASP A 44 1.18 1.96 5.25
C ASP A 44 2.28 1.24 6.04
N ILE A 45 3.30 2.00 6.42
CA ILE A 45 4.43 1.52 7.23
C ILE A 45 3.97 1.25 8.69
N ASN A 46 2.89 1.89 9.14
CA ASN A 46 2.39 1.76 10.51
C ASN A 46 1.60 0.47 10.76
N ALA A 47 1.04 -0.17 9.73
CA ALA A 47 0.38 -1.47 9.86
C ALA A 47 1.28 -2.57 10.48
N LYS A 48 2.60 -2.44 10.40
CA LYS A 48 3.57 -3.40 10.96
C LYS A 48 3.96 -3.13 12.42
N ARG A 49 3.64 -1.97 13.01
CA ARG A 49 4.09 -1.60 14.37
C ARG A 49 3.41 -2.38 15.51
N GLY A 50 2.28 -3.06 15.25
CA GLY A 50 1.53 -3.80 16.27
C GLY A 50 2.00 -5.24 16.56
N ARG A 51 3.02 -5.77 15.85
CA ARG A 51 3.50 -7.16 16.02
C ARG A 51 4.78 -7.30 16.84
N ARG A 52 5.18 -6.31 17.63
CA ARG A 52 6.08 -6.56 18.77
C ARG A 52 5.21 -6.92 19.97
N ARG A 53 4.74 -8.17 20.01
CA ARG A 53 4.27 -8.76 21.27
C ARG A 53 5.50 -8.89 22.17
N LYS A 54 5.38 -8.28 23.34
CA LYS A 54 6.32 -8.33 24.46
C LYS A 54 6.47 -9.77 24.95
#